data_AF-A0A2S3U2P7-F1
#
_entry.id   AF-A0A2S3U2P7-F1
#
_cell.length_a   1.000
_cell.length_b   1.000
_cell.length_c   1.000
_cell.angle_alpha   90.00
_cell.angle_beta   90.00
_cell.angle_gamma   90.00
#
_symmetry.space_group_name_H-M   'P 1'
#
loop_
_entity.id
_entity.type
_entity.pdbx_description
1 polymer ?
#
loop_
_entity_poly.entity_id
_entity_poly.type
_entity_poly.pdbx_seq_one_letter_code
_entity_poly.pdbx_strand_id
1 'polypeptide(L)'
;MKDGTYKLNEKNYSHGYKVTFAITVKDNKITKSEYNQVNKNGKSKVDDAAYNKQMKKVAKTNPKTYQPALNKSLVKSSDPTKVDVVTGATESSNTFIMYAEQLQNAAQKGDTNTITVDNMIFSE
;
A
#
# COMPACT_ATOMS: atom_id res chain seq x y z
N MET A 1 10.89 6.85 -15.06
CA MET A 1 9.57 7.24 -14.54
C MET A 1 9.28 8.65 -14.99
N LYS A 2 8.06 8.90 -15.46
CA LYS A 2 7.53 10.20 -15.85
C LYS A 2 6.90 10.88 -14.64
N ASP A 3 7.03 12.20 -14.58
CA ASP A 3 6.44 12.99 -13.50
C ASP A 3 4.91 12.88 -13.51
N GLY A 4 4.33 12.80 -12.33
CA GLY A 4 2.88 12.64 -12.17
C GLY A 4 2.48 11.87 -10.92
N THR A 5 1.17 11.70 -10.75
CA THR A 5 0.59 10.89 -9.68
C THR A 5 -0.08 9.67 -10.27
N TYR A 6 0.31 8.50 -9.78
CA TYR A 6 -0.15 7.20 -10.25
C TYR A 6 -0.96 6.54 -9.14
N LYS A 7 -2.10 5.95 -9.47
CA LYS A 7 -3.09 5.48 -8.49
C LYS A 7 -3.47 4.03 -8.75
N LEU A 8 -3.66 3.28 -7.67
CA LEU A 8 -4.10 1.90 -7.66
C LEU A 8 -5.14 1.73 -6.54
N ASN A 9 -6.24 1.08 -6.87
CA ASN A 9 -7.28 0.73 -5.90
C ASN A 9 -7.67 -0.75 -6.04
N GLU A 10 -7.90 -1.40 -4.92
CA GLU A 10 -8.59 -2.68 -4.89
C GLU A 10 -10.09 -2.49 -5.15
N LYS A 11 -10.69 -3.47 -5.82
CA LYS A 11 -12.13 -3.55 -6.05
C LYS A 11 -12.87 -4.09 -4.82
N ASN A 12 -12.31 -5.11 -4.20
CA ASN A 12 -12.99 -5.91 -3.19
C ASN A 12 -12.48 -5.64 -1.77
N TYR A 13 -13.36 -5.78 -0.78
CA TYR A 13 -13.00 -5.66 0.63
C TYR A 13 -12.59 -7.02 1.21
N SER A 14 -11.39 -7.11 1.76
CA SER A 14 -10.91 -8.24 2.56
C SER A 14 -10.85 -7.85 4.04
N HIS A 15 -11.47 -8.66 4.91
CA HIS A 15 -11.67 -8.37 6.34
C HIS A 15 -12.19 -6.95 6.62
N GLY A 16 -13.07 -6.45 5.75
CA GLY A 16 -13.69 -5.14 5.88
C GLY A 16 -12.87 -3.95 5.35
N TYR A 17 -11.67 -4.16 4.78
CA TYR A 17 -10.83 -3.11 4.20
C TYR A 17 -10.43 -3.43 2.77
N LYS A 18 -10.10 -2.39 2.01
CA LYS A 18 -9.47 -2.49 0.69
C LYS A 18 -8.28 -1.55 0.61
N VAL A 19 -7.34 -1.84 -0.26
CA VAL A 19 -6.18 -0.98 -0.51
C VAL A 19 -6.55 0.19 -1.42
N THR A 20 -6.05 1.36 -1.04
CA THR A 20 -5.89 2.52 -1.92
C THR A 20 -4.43 2.93 -1.87
N PHE A 21 -3.81 3.15 -3.02
CA PHE A 21 -2.39 3.48 -3.09
C PHE A 21 -2.14 4.52 -4.17
N ALA A 22 -1.47 5.61 -3.82
CA ALA A 22 -0.91 6.55 -4.77
C ALA A 22 0.60 6.73 -4.57
N ILE A 23 1.34 6.93 -5.67
CA ILE A 23 2.70 7.47 -5.64
C ILE A 23 2.75 8.76 -6.45
N THR A 24 3.60 9.70 -6.01
CA THR A 24 3.96 10.87 -6.80
C THR A 24 5.39 10.74 -7.26
N VAL A 25 5.60 10.87 -8.57
CA VAL A 25 6.91 10.89 -9.19
C VAL A 25 7.26 12.31 -9.58
N LYS A 26 8.48 12.71 -9.26
CA LYS A 26 9.10 13.95 -9.74
C LYS A 26 10.58 13.71 -10.01
N ASP A 27 11.11 14.24 -11.09
CA ASP A 27 12.52 14.13 -11.47
C ASP A 27 13.00 12.66 -11.46
N ASN A 28 12.18 11.77 -12.04
CA ASN A 28 12.43 10.33 -12.10
C ASN A 28 12.54 9.63 -10.72
N LYS A 29 12.04 10.22 -9.63
CA LYS A 29 12.04 9.67 -8.26
C LYS A 29 10.65 9.63 -7.64
N ILE A 30 10.39 8.65 -6.78
CA ILE A 30 9.16 8.60 -5.98
C ILE A 30 9.34 9.57 -4.81
N THR A 31 8.62 10.68 -4.82
CA THR A 31 8.69 11.72 -3.77
C THR A 31 7.59 11.56 -2.72
N LYS A 32 6.52 10.84 -3.04
CA LYS A 32 5.42 10.56 -2.12
C LYS A 32 4.89 9.14 -2.33
N SER A 33 4.55 8.48 -1.24
CA SER A 33 3.92 7.15 -1.20
C SER A 33 2.76 7.21 -0.21
N GLU A 34 1.55 6.93 -0.69
CA GLU A 34 0.30 7.05 0.06
C GLU A 34 -0.47 5.72 0.03
N TYR A 35 0.17 4.65 0.49
CA TYR A 35 -0.51 3.38 0.72
C TYR A 35 -1.40 3.48 1.95
N ASN A 36 -2.64 3.01 1.81
CA ASN A 36 -3.61 2.91 2.88
C ASN A 36 -4.52 1.69 2.69
N GLN A 37 -5.08 1.21 3.80
CA GLN A 37 -6.18 0.25 3.81
C GLN A 37 -7.39 0.94 4.42
N VAL A 38 -8.48 1.06 3.66
CA VAL A 38 -9.68 1.83 4.06
C VAL A 38 -10.91 0.94 4.10
N ASN A 39 -11.80 1.18 5.06
CA ASN A 39 -13.07 0.47 5.15
C ASN A 39 -14.12 1.04 4.20
N LYS A 40 -15.34 0.48 4.23
CA LYS A 40 -16.47 0.92 3.37
C LYS A 40 -16.85 2.40 3.55
N ASN A 41 -16.53 2.99 4.69
CA ASN A 41 -16.79 4.40 5.00
C ASN A 41 -15.58 5.30 4.68
N GLY A 42 -14.53 4.76 4.03
CA GLY A 42 -13.29 5.49 3.74
C GLY A 42 -12.38 5.72 4.93
N LYS A 43 -12.67 5.14 6.11
CA LYS A 43 -11.82 5.31 7.30
C LYS A 43 -10.60 4.39 7.22
N SER A 44 -9.43 4.93 7.55
CA SER A 44 -8.18 4.18 7.53
C SER A 44 -8.13 3.13 8.63
N LYS A 45 -7.57 1.97 8.29
CA LYS A 45 -7.21 0.91 9.23
C LYS A 45 -6.11 1.33 10.21
N VAL A 46 -5.32 2.35 9.87
CA VAL A 46 -4.34 2.96 10.78
C VAL A 46 -5.03 3.57 12.00
N ASP A 47 -6.23 4.11 11.80
CA ASP A 47 -7.01 4.77 12.85
C ASP A 47 -7.93 3.80 13.61
N ASP A 48 -7.99 2.53 13.19
CA ASP A 48 -8.78 1.50 13.85
C ASP A 48 -8.07 0.97 15.11
N ALA A 49 -8.37 1.56 16.26
CA ALA A 49 -7.73 1.20 17.52
C ALA A 49 -7.94 -0.28 17.90
N ALA A 50 -9.10 -0.85 17.60
CA ALA A 50 -9.42 -2.24 17.92
C ALA A 50 -8.58 -3.20 17.08
N TYR A 51 -8.54 -2.99 15.76
CA TYR A 51 -7.71 -3.78 14.85
C TYR A 51 -6.23 -3.67 15.22
N ASN A 52 -5.75 -2.45 15.49
CA ASN A 52 -4.35 -2.22 15.84
C ASN A 52 -3.97 -2.94 17.16
N LYS A 53 -4.86 -2.95 18.15
CA LYS A 53 -4.64 -3.66 19.43
C LYS A 53 -4.61 -5.18 19.22
N GLN A 54 -5.57 -5.72 18.47
CA GLN A 54 -5.66 -7.15 18.20
C GLN A 54 -4.44 -7.65 17.40
N MET A 55 -4.11 -6.99 16.30
CA MET A 55 -2.98 -7.38 15.45
C MET A 55 -1.65 -7.29 16.22
N LYS A 56 -1.44 -6.23 17.04
CA LYS A 56 -0.21 -6.09 17.83
C LYS A 56 -0.01 -7.23 18.82
N LYS A 57 -1.09 -7.76 19.40
CA LYS A 57 -1.03 -8.89 20.34
C LYS A 57 -0.48 -10.15 19.66
N VAL A 58 -1.02 -10.49 18.48
CA VAL A 58 -0.74 -11.75 17.77
C VAL A 58 0.50 -11.67 16.88
N ALA A 59 0.65 -10.57 16.14
CA ALA A 59 1.66 -10.42 15.10
C ALA A 59 2.81 -9.49 15.49
N LYS A 60 2.78 -8.89 16.69
CA LYS A 60 3.80 -7.95 17.21
C LYS A 60 4.00 -6.68 16.37
N THR A 61 3.19 -6.47 15.35
CA THR A 61 3.07 -5.24 14.54
C THR A 61 1.59 -4.88 14.32
N ASN A 62 1.30 -3.75 13.69
CA ASN A 62 -0.05 -3.31 13.36
C ASN A 62 -0.05 -2.29 12.20
N PRO A 63 -1.21 -1.98 11.60
CA PRO A 63 -1.33 -1.02 10.49
C PRO A 63 -0.66 0.34 10.78
N LYS A 64 -0.84 0.86 12.00
CA LYS A 64 -0.23 2.11 12.43
C LYS A 64 1.30 2.08 12.47
N THR A 65 1.91 0.89 12.54
CA THR A 65 3.36 0.70 12.50
C THR A 65 3.86 0.40 11.10
N TYR A 66 3.29 -0.60 10.42
CA TYR A 66 3.86 -1.10 9.16
C TYR A 66 3.55 -0.17 7.96
N GLN A 67 2.38 0.46 7.87
CA GLN A 67 2.04 1.30 6.71
C GLN A 67 2.96 2.52 6.57
N PRO A 68 3.24 3.29 7.65
CA PRO A 68 4.21 4.37 7.58
C PRO A 68 5.63 3.89 7.24
N ALA A 69 6.04 2.73 7.78
CA ALA A 69 7.36 2.15 7.51
C ALA A 69 7.53 1.79 6.02
N LEU A 70 6.55 1.11 5.42
CA LEU A 70 6.56 0.74 4.00
C LEU A 70 6.57 1.98 3.09
N ASN A 71 5.67 2.95 3.34
CA ASN A 71 5.63 4.21 2.59
C ASN A 71 6.96 4.96 2.65
N LYS A 72 7.57 5.08 3.84
CA LYS A 72 8.87 5.72 4.03
C LYS A 72 9.98 4.96 3.28
N SER A 73 9.95 3.63 3.34
CA SER A 73 10.93 2.77 2.66
C SER A 73 10.90 2.98 1.15
N LEU A 74 9.71 2.97 0.54
CA LEU A 74 9.54 3.18 -0.90
C LEU A 74 10.00 4.57 -1.35
N VAL A 75 9.68 5.64 -0.59
CA VAL A 75 10.16 6.99 -0.91
C VAL A 75 11.69 7.05 -0.83
N LYS A 76 12.29 6.41 0.18
CA LYS A 76 13.74 6.38 0.36
C LYS A 76 14.45 5.64 -0.78
N SER A 77 13.91 4.50 -1.22
CA SER A 77 14.54 3.67 -2.26
C SER A 77 14.19 4.09 -3.68
N SER A 78 13.01 4.68 -3.89
CA SER A 78 12.35 4.80 -5.21
C SER A 78 12.29 3.48 -5.99
N ASP A 79 12.33 2.35 -5.27
CA ASP A 79 12.49 1.01 -5.81
C ASP A 79 11.72 0.03 -4.92
N PRO A 80 10.58 -0.51 -5.40
CA PRO A 80 9.76 -1.47 -4.67
C PRO A 80 10.53 -2.72 -4.21
N THR A 81 11.49 -3.19 -5.01
CA THR A 81 12.25 -4.42 -4.73
C THR A 81 13.19 -4.28 -3.53
N LYS A 82 13.47 -3.04 -3.12
CA LYS A 82 14.29 -2.69 -1.95
C LYS A 82 13.48 -2.37 -0.71
N VAL A 83 12.16 -2.53 -0.77
CA VAL A 83 11.29 -2.33 0.40
C VAL A 83 11.34 -3.57 1.27
N ASP A 84 11.86 -3.42 2.48
CA ASP A 84 11.91 -4.51 3.44
C ASP A 84 10.50 -4.95 3.87
N VAL A 85 10.34 -6.27 3.98
CA VAL A 85 9.16 -6.89 4.57
C VAL A 85 9.14 -6.63 6.07
N VAL A 86 7.99 -6.21 6.60
CA VAL A 86 7.80 -6.01 8.04
C VAL A 86 7.38 -7.31 8.70
N THR A 87 8.18 -7.81 9.64
CA THR A 87 7.84 -9.01 10.43
C THR A 87 6.48 -8.88 11.11
N GLY A 88 5.63 -9.91 10.94
CA GLY A 88 4.25 -9.92 11.41
C GLY A 88 3.24 -9.21 10.49
N ALA A 89 3.71 -8.59 9.41
CA ALA A 89 2.89 -8.01 8.35
C ALA A 89 3.40 -8.43 6.97
N THR A 90 3.87 -9.69 6.85
CA THR A 90 4.49 -10.20 5.63
C THR A 90 3.57 -10.10 4.42
N GLU A 91 2.33 -10.57 4.54
CA GLU A 91 1.34 -10.50 3.45
C GLU A 91 1.02 -9.06 3.04
N SER A 92 0.86 -8.16 4.03
CA SER A 92 0.62 -6.73 3.75
C SER A 92 1.84 -6.07 3.09
N SER A 93 3.05 -6.47 3.45
CA SER A 93 4.30 -5.97 2.83
C SER A 93 4.44 -6.46 1.40
N ASN A 94 4.18 -7.74 1.13
CA ASN A 94 4.23 -8.29 -0.22
C ASN A 94 3.17 -7.64 -1.12
N THR A 95 1.96 -7.43 -0.60
CA THR A 95 0.89 -6.70 -1.31
C THR A 95 1.32 -5.26 -1.65
N PHE A 96 1.92 -4.56 -0.68
CA PHE A 96 2.48 -3.22 -0.90
C PHE A 96 3.53 -3.23 -2.01
N ILE A 97 4.49 -4.16 -1.98
CA ILE A 97 5.58 -4.25 -2.97
C ILE A 97 4.99 -4.51 -4.36
N MET A 98 4.12 -5.51 -4.50
CA MET A 98 3.46 -5.85 -5.76
C MET A 98 2.69 -4.67 -6.36
N TYR A 99 1.96 -3.92 -5.54
CA TYR A 99 1.22 -2.74 -6.02
C TYR A 99 2.14 -1.56 -6.32
N ALA A 100 3.21 -1.37 -5.55
CA ALA A 100 4.23 -0.36 -5.84
C ALA A 100 4.93 -0.64 -7.18
N GLU A 101 5.19 -1.91 -7.54
CA GLU A 101 5.72 -2.30 -8.84
C GLU A 101 4.75 -1.96 -9.99
N GLN A 102 3.45 -2.23 -9.82
CA GLN A 102 2.44 -1.84 -10.81
C GLN A 102 2.39 -0.31 -11.01
N LEU A 103 2.42 0.45 -9.92
CA LEU A 103 2.48 1.91 -9.96
C LEU A 103 3.78 2.43 -10.59
N GLN A 104 4.92 1.79 -10.30
CA GLN A 104 6.21 2.13 -10.91
C GLN A 104 6.20 1.85 -12.42
N ASN A 105 5.60 0.75 -12.86
CA ASN A 105 5.44 0.41 -14.27
C ASN A 105 4.53 1.42 -14.99
N ALA A 106 3.42 1.82 -14.37
CA ALA A 106 2.57 2.90 -14.88
C ALA A 106 3.36 4.21 -14.98
N ALA A 107 4.18 4.53 -13.98
CA ALA A 107 5.04 5.70 -13.99
C ALA A 107 6.13 5.65 -15.05
N GLN A 108 6.71 4.48 -15.34
CA GLN A 108 7.65 4.33 -16.46
C GLN A 108 6.99 4.62 -17.81
N LYS A 109 5.72 4.22 -17.96
CA LYS A 109 4.90 4.44 -19.18
C LYS A 109 4.26 5.83 -19.24
N GLY A 110 4.18 6.54 -18.12
CA GLY A 110 3.42 7.80 -18.01
C GLY A 110 1.90 7.59 -18.04
N ASP A 111 1.43 6.38 -17.75
CA ASP A 111 -0.01 6.05 -17.74
C ASP A 111 -0.62 6.46 -16.40
N THR A 112 -1.40 7.54 -16.40
CA THR A 112 -2.01 8.10 -15.18
C THR A 112 -3.42 7.56 -14.91
N ASN A 113 -3.89 6.60 -15.72
CA ASN A 113 -5.15 5.91 -15.45
C ASN A 113 -5.08 5.18 -14.11
N THR A 114 -6.18 5.18 -13.37
CA THR A 114 -6.24 4.46 -12.09
C THR A 114 -6.28 2.97 -12.34
N ILE A 115 -5.28 2.25 -11.82
CA ILE A 115 -5.23 0.79 -11.84
C ILE A 115 -6.28 0.25 -10.89
N THR A 116 -7.13 -0.65 -11.36
CA THR A 116 -8.10 -1.36 -10.53
C THR A 116 -7.68 -2.81 -10.42
N VAL A 117 -7.50 -3.29 -9.19
CA VAL A 117 -7.12 -4.68 -8.90
C VAL A 117 -8.35 -5.43 -8.41
N ASP A 118 -8.75 -6.48 -9.13
CA ASP A 118 -9.77 -7.44 -8.65
C ASP A 118 -9.08 -8.44 -7.72
N ASN A 119 -8.93 -8.06 -6.46
CA ASN A 119 -8.23 -8.83 -5.44
C ASN A 119 -9.06 -10.03 -4.98
N MET A 120 -8.40 -11.17 -4.81
CA MET A 120 -9.05 -12.39 -4.31
C MET A 120 -9.57 -12.17 -2.88
N ILE A 121 -10.82 -12.53 -2.64
CA ILE A 121 -11.38 -12.67 -1.29
C ILE A 121 -11.49 -14.17 -1.01
N PHE A 122 -10.83 -14.62 0.05
CA PHE A 122 -11.10 -15.95 0.59
C PHE A 122 -12.32 -15.82 1.50
N SER A 123 -13.38 -16.58 1.21
CA SER A 123 -14.53 -16.70 2.10
C SER A 123 -14.07 -17.29 3.43
N GLU A 124 -14.45 -16.64 4.54
CA GLU A 124 -14.30 -17.19 5.89
C GLU A 124 -15.19 -18.42 6.10
#